data_AF-G3B6W1-F1
#
_entry.id   AF-G3B6W1-F1
#
_cell.length_a   1.000
_cell.length_b   1.000
_cell.length_c   1.000
_cell.angle_alpha   90.00
_cell.angle_beta   90.00
_cell.angle_gamma   90.00
#
_symmetry.space_group_name_H-M   'P 1'
#
loop_
_entity.id
_entity.type
_entity.pdbx_description
1 polymer ?
#
loop_
_entity_poly.entity_id
_entity_poly.type
_entity_poly.pdbx_seq_one_letter_code
_entity_poly.pdbx_strand_id
1 'polypeptide(L)'
;MSYPDYIDGEPPVVGMIQYDQAAWAGTTSIDRQDGVYVIVETAEPTKIVAKVDPKDTLMLDMIFQDAHKEYAKQINDKNVQTK
;
A
#
# COMPACT_ATOMS: atom_id res chain seq x y z
N MET A 1 -20.79 1.98 0.48
CA MET A 1 -19.40 2.39 0.77
C MET A 1 -18.99 3.37 -0.31
N SER A 2 -18.31 4.45 0.08
CA SER A 2 -17.82 5.47 -0.85
C SER A 2 -16.36 5.76 -0.55
N TYR A 3 -15.60 5.99 -1.60
CA TYR A 3 -14.23 6.49 -1.52
C TYR A 3 -14.25 7.96 -1.09
N PRO A 4 -13.16 8.46 -0.46
CA PRO A 4 -13.07 9.86 -0.10
C PRO A 4 -13.05 10.74 -1.35
N ASP A 5 -13.67 11.91 -1.25
CA ASP A 5 -13.75 12.84 -2.38
C ASP A 5 -12.38 13.43 -2.70
N TYR A 6 -12.17 13.71 -3.99
CA TYR A 6 -11.00 14.43 -4.46
C TYR A 6 -11.08 15.90 -4.02
N ILE A 7 -9.95 16.45 -3.57
CA ILE A 7 -9.83 17.84 -3.16
C ILE A 7 -9.05 18.56 -4.27
N ASP A 8 -9.66 19.57 -4.90
CA ASP A 8 -9.06 20.33 -6.00
C ASP A 8 -8.60 19.48 -7.20
N GLY A 9 -9.30 18.37 -7.46
CA GLY A 9 -8.97 17.44 -8.56
C GLY A 9 -7.84 16.46 -8.23
N GLU A 10 -7.31 16.50 -7.00
CA GLU A 10 -6.29 15.59 -6.51
C GLU A 10 -6.89 14.58 -5.50
N PRO A 11 -6.37 13.33 -5.46
CA PRO A 11 -6.77 12.38 -4.45
C PRO A 11 -6.38 12.90 -3.06
N PRO A 12 -7.25 12.69 -2.05
CA PRO A 12 -7.00 13.19 -0.70
C PRO A 12 -5.78 12.51 -0.09
N VAL A 13 -5.10 13.20 0.83
CA VAL A 13 -3.99 12.64 1.60
C VAL A 13 -4.51 12.08 2.91
N VAL A 14 -4.18 10.84 3.22
CA VAL A 14 -4.60 10.15 4.45
C VAL A 14 -3.40 9.55 5.18
N GLY A 15 -3.43 9.61 6.50
CA GLY A 15 -2.44 8.90 7.33
C GLY A 15 -2.79 7.42 7.49
N MET A 16 -1.82 6.62 7.94
CA MET A 16 -2.02 5.16 8.04
C MET A 16 -3.08 4.74 9.04
N ILE A 17 -3.20 5.48 10.15
CA ILE A 17 -4.24 5.23 11.15
C ILE A 17 -5.64 5.50 10.57
N GLN A 18 -5.77 6.55 9.73
CA GLN A 18 -7.05 6.88 9.08
C GLN A 18 -7.42 5.83 8.04
N TYR A 19 -6.42 5.35 7.29
CA TYR A 19 -6.62 4.26 6.34
C TYR A 19 -7.07 2.97 7.03
N ASP A 20 -6.41 2.55 8.10
CA ASP A 20 -6.73 1.30 8.81
C ASP A 20 -8.17 1.30 9.37
N GLN A 21 -8.68 2.48 9.74
CA GLN A 21 -10.04 2.66 10.24
C GLN A 21 -11.08 2.92 9.13
N ALA A 22 -10.63 3.12 7.89
CA ALA A 22 -11.52 3.46 6.80
C ALA A 22 -12.39 2.26 6.41
N ALA A 23 -13.69 2.48 6.25
CA ALA A 23 -14.62 1.45 5.81
C ALA A 23 -14.23 0.84 4.44
N TRP A 24 -13.52 1.60 3.60
CA TRP A 24 -13.05 1.19 2.27
C TRP A 24 -11.67 0.50 2.28
N ALA A 25 -11.01 0.36 3.44
CA ALA A 25 -9.70 -0.29 3.54
C ALA A 25 -9.72 -1.75 3.05
N GLY A 26 -10.82 -2.47 3.28
CA GLY A 26 -10.95 -3.87 2.86
C GLY A 26 -11.06 -4.09 1.35
N THR A 27 -11.33 -3.04 0.57
CA THR A 27 -11.44 -3.10 -0.90
C THR A 27 -10.32 -2.38 -1.61
N THR A 28 -9.31 -1.93 -0.86
CA THR A 28 -8.18 -1.15 -1.36
C THR A 28 -6.86 -1.76 -0.92
N SER A 29 -5.78 -1.34 -1.58
CA SER A 29 -4.43 -1.78 -1.32
C SER A 29 -3.46 -0.60 -1.39
N ILE A 30 -2.40 -0.65 -0.61
CA ILE A 30 -1.32 0.33 -0.68
C ILE A 30 -0.35 -0.11 -1.78
N ASP A 31 -0.01 0.80 -2.67
CA ASP A 31 0.94 0.59 -3.75
C ASP A 31 1.98 1.73 -3.79
N ARG A 32 3.13 1.46 -4.42
CA ARG A 32 4.21 2.44 -4.58
C ARG A 32 4.28 2.88 -6.03
N GLN A 33 3.93 4.13 -6.30
CA GLN A 33 3.93 4.72 -7.65
C GLN A 33 4.73 6.01 -7.65
N ASP A 34 5.62 6.19 -8.62
CA ASP A 34 6.44 7.41 -8.80
C ASP A 34 7.16 7.92 -7.54
N GLY A 35 7.56 6.99 -6.67
CA GLY A 35 8.28 7.30 -5.43
C GLY A 35 7.39 7.72 -4.25
N VAL A 36 6.06 7.70 -4.41
CA VAL A 36 5.09 7.95 -3.34
C VAL A 36 4.23 6.72 -3.07
N TYR A 37 3.67 6.65 -1.87
CA TYR A 37 2.69 5.62 -1.52
C TYR A 37 1.29 6.13 -1.81
N VAL A 38 0.54 5.33 -2.57
CA VAL A 38 -0.85 5.59 -2.96
C VAL A 38 -1.72 4.45 -2.49
N ILE A 39 -2.99 4.73 -2.29
CA ILE A 39 -4.00 3.73 -2.02
C ILE A 39 -4.86 3.57 -3.26
N VAL A 40 -4.94 2.35 -3.77
CA VAL A 40 -5.63 2.00 -5.01
C VAL A 40 -6.74 1.01 -4.75
N GLU A 41 -7.73 0.95 -5.63
CA GLU A 41 -8.78 -0.06 -5.58
C GLU A 41 -8.21 -1.44 -5.96
N THR A 42 -8.43 -2.45 -5.11
CA THR A 42 -7.86 -3.80 -5.35
C THR A 42 -8.40 -4.42 -6.63
N ALA A 43 -9.64 -4.09 -7.02
CA ALA A 43 -10.24 -4.56 -8.27
C ALA A 43 -9.75 -3.78 -9.51
N GLU A 44 -9.25 -2.56 -9.33
CA GLU A 44 -8.77 -1.68 -10.40
C GLU A 44 -7.52 -0.90 -9.91
N PRO A 45 -6.32 -1.51 -9.97
CA PRO A 45 -5.11 -0.91 -9.40
C PRO A 45 -4.66 0.41 -10.05
N THR A 46 -5.23 0.75 -11.21
CA THR A 46 -5.02 2.04 -11.88
C THR A 46 -5.83 3.18 -11.26
N LYS A 47 -6.80 2.87 -10.41
CA LYS A 47 -7.68 3.85 -9.78
C LYS A 47 -7.16 4.21 -8.40
N ILE A 48 -6.62 5.43 -8.30
CA ILE A 48 -6.13 6.00 -7.05
C ILE A 48 -7.31 6.52 -6.23
N VAL A 49 -7.40 6.06 -5.00
CA VAL A 49 -8.43 6.42 -4.03
C VAL A 49 -7.93 7.51 -3.07
N ALA A 50 -6.66 7.42 -2.67
CA ALA A 50 -6.01 8.39 -1.79
C ALA A 50 -4.48 8.33 -1.95
N LYS A 51 -3.80 9.37 -1.48
CA LYS A 51 -2.34 9.39 -1.28
C LYS A 51 -2.04 9.16 0.20
N VAL A 52 -0.94 8.48 0.51
CA VAL A 52 -0.50 8.31 1.91
C VAL A 52 0.28 9.55 2.35
N ASP A 53 0.07 10.00 3.60
CA ASP A 53 0.86 11.09 4.18
C ASP A 53 2.37 10.76 4.14
N PRO A 54 3.22 11.64 3.60
CA PRO A 54 4.65 11.42 3.54
C PRO A 54 5.32 11.06 4.88
N LYS A 55 4.74 11.46 6.02
CA LYS A 55 5.24 11.10 7.36
C LYS A 55 5.24 9.59 7.61
N ASP A 56 4.32 8.86 6.97
CA ASP A 56 4.19 7.41 7.13
C ASP A 56 5.05 6.63 6.13
N THR A 57 5.71 7.32 5.19
CA THR A 57 6.58 6.71 4.15
C THR A 57 7.67 5.84 4.75
N LEU A 58 8.31 6.27 5.83
CA LEU A 58 9.39 5.51 6.47
C LEU A 58 8.89 4.18 7.06
N MET A 59 7.70 4.21 7.65
CA MET A 59 7.06 3.00 8.18
C MET A 59 6.70 2.03 7.04
N LEU A 60 6.12 2.55 5.96
CA LEU A 60 5.79 1.74 4.79
C LEU A 60 7.03 1.16 4.13
N ASP A 61 8.10 1.94 3.97
CA ASP A 61 9.37 1.46 3.43
C ASP A 61 9.92 0.28 4.27
N MET A 62 9.87 0.37 5.60
CA MET A 62 10.29 -0.74 6.47
C MET A 62 9.42 -1.99 6.26
N ILE A 63 8.09 -1.83 6.21
CA ILE A 63 7.15 -2.94 6.00
C ILE A 63 7.42 -3.62 4.65
N PHE A 64 7.53 -2.86 3.57
CA PHE A 64 7.79 -3.40 2.24
C PHE A 64 9.18 -4.05 2.13
N GLN A 65 10.20 -3.45 2.75
CA GLN A 65 11.54 -4.04 2.79
C GLN A 65 11.56 -5.38 3.53
N ASP A 66 10.90 -5.46 4.69
CA ASP A 66 10.87 -6.67 5.49
C ASP A 66 10.02 -7.76 4.83
N ALA A 67 8.88 -7.40 4.24
CA ALA A 67 8.09 -8.31 3.42
C ALA A 67 8.90 -8.87 2.24
N HIS A 68 9.69 -8.02 1.57
CA HIS A 68 10.56 -8.46 0.48
C HIS A 68 11.67 -9.40 0.96
N LYS A 69 12.32 -9.10 2.10
CA LYS A 69 13.34 -9.98 2.70
C LYS A 69 12.76 -11.34 3.07
N GLU A 70 11.59 -11.37 3.68
CA GLU A 70 10.92 -12.60 4.08
C GLU A 70 10.55 -13.44 2.85
N TYR A 71 10.00 -12.81 1.81
CA TYR A 71 9.71 -13.47 0.55
C TYR A 71 10.97 -14.06 -0.11
N ALA A 72 12.06 -13.29 -0.18
CA ALA A 72 13.34 -13.74 -0.71
C ALA A 72 13.89 -14.95 0.07
N LYS A 73 13.78 -14.93 1.40
CA LYS A 73 14.15 -16.06 2.26
C LYS A 73 13.31 -17.30 1.97
N GLN A 74 11.98 -17.15 1.87
CA GLN A 74 11.08 -18.28 1.56
C GLN A 74 11.40 -18.92 0.19
N ILE A 75 11.78 -18.13 -0.82
CA ILE A 75 12.24 -18.67 -2.11
C ILE A 75 13.53 -19.47 -1.95
N ASN A 76 14.50 -18.94 -1.20
CA ASN A 76 15.78 -19.61 -1.01
C ASN A 76 15.61 -20.95 -0.26
N ASP A 77 14.81 -20.96 0.80
CA ASP A 77 14.55 -22.16 1.60
C ASP A 77 13.80 -23.24 0.80
N LYS A 78 12.86 -22.85 -0.08
CA LYS A 78 12.16 -23.79 -1.00
C LYS A 78 13.08 -24.40 -2.05
N ASN A 79 14.06 -23.64 -2.55
CA ASN A 79 15.04 -24.13 -3.52
C ASN A 79 16.10 -25.05 -2.89
N VAL A 80 16.32 -24.98 -1.57
CA VAL A 80 17.24 -25.87 -0.85
C VAL A 80 16.60 -27.21 -0.52
N GLN A 81 15.28 -27.29 -0.29
CA GLN A 81 14.58 -28.56 -0.02
C GLN A 81 14.34 -29.44 -1.25
N THR A 82 14.56 -28.91 -2.47
CA THR A 82 14.33 -29.62 -3.74
C THR A 82 15.61 -30.16 -4.40
N LYS A 83 16.75 -30.15 -3.70
CA LYS A 83 18.03 -30.74 -4.13
C LYS A 83 18.46 -31.87 -3.20
#